data_AF-D0R3J5-F1
#
_entry.id   AF-D0R3J5-F1
#
_cell.length_a   1.000
_cell.length_b   1.000
_cell.length_c   1.000
_cell.angle_alpha   90.00
_cell.angle_beta   90.00
_cell.angle_gamma   90.00
#
_symmetry.space_group_name_H-M   'P 1'
#
loop_
_entity.id
_entity.type
_entity.pdbx_description
1 polymer ?
#
loop_
_entity_poly.entity_id
_entity_poly.type
_entity_poly.pdbx_seq_one_letter_code
_entity_poly.pdbx_strand_id
1 'polypeptide(L)'
;MVFYYKKEYKDLYFPKKKPELITVPEMNYLAVSGSGDPNKEDGTYKNALEMLYSVAYTIKMSKKGEHKIPDYFDFVFPPLEGLW
;
A
#
# COMPACT_ATOMS: atom_id res chain seq x y z
N MET A 1 -10.81 -7.32 14.42
CA MET A 1 -10.77 -5.85 14.36
C MET A 1 -10.00 -5.46 13.09
N VAL A 2 -10.46 -4.46 12.33
CA VAL A 2 -9.80 -4.09 11.06
C VAL A 2 -8.65 -3.13 11.35
N PHE A 3 -7.44 -3.46 10.91
CA PHE A 3 -6.25 -2.64 11.05
C PHE A 3 -6.31 -1.44 10.10
N TYR A 4 -6.14 -0.23 10.61
CA TYR A 4 -6.29 0.99 9.82
C TYR A 4 -5.00 1.81 9.87
N TYR A 5 -4.15 1.68 8.86
CA TYR A 5 -2.82 2.29 8.83
C TYR A 5 -2.82 3.80 9.11
N LYS A 6 -3.78 4.55 8.56
CA LYS A 6 -3.90 6.00 8.82
C LYS A 6 -4.24 6.35 10.28
N LYS A 7 -4.80 5.43 11.05
CA LYS A 7 -5.15 5.62 12.47
C LYS A 7 -4.01 5.21 13.38
N GLU A 8 -3.34 4.11 13.04
CA GLU A 8 -2.21 3.58 13.81
C GLU A 8 -0.94 4.40 13.57
N TYR A 9 -0.67 4.81 12.33
CA TYR A 9 0.52 5.55 11.94
C TYR A 9 0.17 6.98 11.50
N LYS A 10 -0.42 7.76 12.41
CA LYS A 10 -0.81 9.15 12.11
C LYS A 10 0.37 10.01 11.70
N ASP A 11 1.53 9.81 12.32
CA ASP A 11 2.72 10.61 12.01
C ASP A 11 3.26 10.34 10.59
N LEU A 12 3.01 9.14 10.04
CA LEU A 12 3.39 8.78 8.66
C LEU A 12 2.37 9.29 7.63
N TYR A 13 1.07 9.16 7.92
CA TYR A 13 0.01 9.41 6.94
C TYR A 13 -0.74 10.74 7.13
N PHE A 14 -0.49 11.46 8.22
CA PHE A 14 -1.03 12.79 8.53
C PHE A 14 0.10 13.73 8.98
N PRO A 15 1.05 14.07 8.08
CA PRO A 15 2.14 14.97 8.40
C PRO A 15 1.62 16.38 8.71
N LYS A 16 2.29 17.08 9.63
CA LYS A 16 2.03 18.49 9.90
C LYS A 16 2.57 19.37 8.76
N LYS A 17 2.12 20.62 8.70
CA LYS A 17 2.65 21.62 7.75
C LYS A 17 4.11 22.03 7.99
N LYS A 18 4.73 21.50 9.06
CA LYS A 18 6.12 21.78 9.41
C LYS A 18 6.94 20.53 9.14
N PRO A 19 8.11 20.65 8.48
CA PRO A 19 9.04 19.54 8.35
C PRO A 19 9.44 19.03 9.73
N GLU A 20 9.32 17.71 9.95
CA GLU A 20 9.72 17.04 11.18
C GLU A 20 10.47 15.74 10.82
N LEU A 21 11.46 15.37 11.63
CA LEU A 21 12.14 14.08 11.50
C LEU A 21 11.25 13.01 12.12
N ILE A 22 10.96 11.97 11.35
CA ILE A 22 10.16 10.82 11.78
C ILE A 22 10.96 9.54 11.59
N THR A 23 10.77 8.57 12.47
CA THR A 23 11.33 7.23 12.32
C THR A 23 10.24 6.34 11.73
N VAL A 24 10.49 5.80 10.54
CA VAL A 24 9.60 4.82 9.91
C VAL A 24 9.97 3.44 10.47
N PRO A 25 9.04 2.71 11.12
CA PRO A 25 9.30 1.36 11.60
C PRO A 25 9.44 0.38 10.43
N GLU A 26 9.92 -0.83 10.69
CA GLU A 26 9.92 -1.90 9.70
C GLU A 26 8.48 -2.25 9.29
N MET A 27 8.21 -2.24 7.98
CA MET A 27 6.88 -2.48 7.43
C MET A 27 6.99 -3.38 6.19
N ASN A 28 5.97 -4.20 5.98
CA ASN A 28 5.88 -5.07 4.81
C ASN A 28 5.16 -4.35 3.67
N TYR A 29 5.78 -4.33 2.49
CA TYR A 29 5.26 -3.67 1.30
C TYR A 29 5.12 -4.65 0.15
N LEU A 30 4.05 -4.47 -0.63
CA LEU A 30 4.03 -4.92 -2.01
C LEU A 30 4.55 -3.76 -2.85
N ALA A 31 5.60 -4.00 -3.62
CA ALA A 31 6.25 -2.97 -4.43
C ALA A 31 6.45 -3.48 -5.86
N VAL A 32 6.30 -2.56 -6.82
CA VAL A 32 6.67 -2.78 -8.21
C VAL A 32 7.68 -1.70 -8.56
N SER A 33 8.93 -2.09 -8.76
CA SER A 33 9.97 -1.18 -9.23
C SER A 33 9.81 -0.95 -10.73
N GLY A 34 9.83 0.30 -11.15
CA GLY A 34 9.89 0.67 -12.54
C GLY A 34 10.69 1.94 -12.74
N SER A 35 10.53 2.54 -13.91
CA SER A 35 11.08 3.86 -14.22
C SER A 35 10.33 4.43 -15.43
N GLY A 36 10.40 5.75 -15.58
CA GLY A 36 9.76 6.49 -16.67
C GLY A 36 8.72 7.48 -16.17
N ASP A 37 7.94 8.05 -17.10
CA ASP A 37 6.95 9.08 -16.77
C ASP A 37 5.65 8.44 -16.25
N PRO A 38 5.27 8.68 -14.97
CA PRO A 38 4.05 8.13 -14.40
C PRO A 38 2.78 8.77 -14.95
N ASN A 39 2.87 9.92 -15.63
CA ASN A 39 1.72 10.64 -16.17
C ASN A 39 1.31 10.20 -17.58
N LYS A 40 2.03 9.25 -18.19
CA LYS A 40 1.65 8.71 -19.50
C LYS A 40 0.47 7.74 -19.36
N GLU A 41 -0.59 7.97 -20.13
CA GLU A 41 -1.82 7.15 -20.08
C GLU A 41 -1.59 5.67 -20.44
N ASP A 42 -0.68 5.38 -21.38
CA ASP A 42 -0.20 4.03 -21.73
C ASP A 42 1.18 3.74 -21.11
N GLY A 43 1.48 4.38 -19.99
CA GLY A 43 2.73 4.22 -19.27
C GLY A 43 2.83 2.90 -18.52
N THR A 44 4.07 2.44 -18.31
CA THR A 44 4.40 1.28 -17.48
C THR A 44 3.95 1.44 -16.02
N TYR A 45 3.80 2.68 -15.54
CA TYR A 45 3.29 2.99 -14.22
C TYR A 45 1.83 2.53 -14.02
N LYS A 46 0.96 2.77 -14.99
CA LYS A 46 -0.45 2.37 -14.90
C LYS A 46 -0.58 0.84 -14.81
N ASN A 47 0.17 0.12 -15.65
CA ASN A 47 0.22 -1.35 -15.61
C ASN A 47 0.76 -1.85 -14.27
N ALA A 48 1.81 -1.21 -13.74
CA ALA A 48 2.36 -1.54 -12.42
C ALA A 48 1.32 -1.35 -11.30
N LEU A 49 0.55 -0.26 -11.33
CA LEU A 49 -0.54 -0.01 -10.39
C LEU A 49 -1.65 -1.06 -10.50
N GLU A 50 -2.10 -1.38 -11.72
CA GLU A 50 -3.13 -2.39 -11.94
C GLU A 50 -2.70 -3.76 -11.41
N MET A 51 -1.45 -4.15 -11.66
CA MET A 51 -0.87 -5.38 -11.10
C MET A 51 -0.82 -5.34 -9.56
N LEU A 52 -0.30 -4.25 -9.00
CA LEU A 52 -0.16 -4.07 -7.55
C LEU A 52 -1.52 -4.18 -6.85
N TYR A 53 -2.53 -3.46 -7.33
CA TYR A 53 -3.87 -3.49 -6.74
C TYR A 53 -4.57 -4.82 -6.97
N SER A 54 -4.35 -5.50 -8.10
CA SER A 54 -4.90 -6.84 -8.34
C SER A 54 -4.42 -7.84 -7.28
N VAL A 55 -3.13 -7.86 -6.98
CA VAL A 55 -2.56 -8.72 -5.92
C VAL A 55 -3.07 -8.29 -4.54
N ALA A 56 -3.05 -6.99 -4.25
CA ALA A 56 -3.45 -6.46 -2.95
C ALA A 56 -4.92 -6.76 -2.61
N TYR A 57 -5.84 -6.61 -3.58
CA TYR A 57 -7.25 -6.98 -3.41
C TYR A 57 -7.45 -8.49 -3.32
N THR A 58 -6.69 -9.29 -4.05
CA THR A 58 -6.73 -10.75 -3.94
C THR A 58 -6.38 -11.21 -2.52
N ILE A 59 -5.31 -10.66 -1.94
CA ILE A 59 -4.92 -10.94 -0.54
C ILE A 59 -6.02 -10.47 0.42
N LYS A 60 -6.55 -9.25 0.24
CA LYS A 60 -7.62 -8.72 1.10
C LYS A 60 -8.90 -9.56 1.05
N MET A 61 -9.25 -10.10 -0.12
CA MET A 61 -10.47 -10.88 -0.33
C MET A 61 -10.29 -12.37 -0.02
N SER A 62 -9.06 -12.86 0.18
CA SER A 62 -8.78 -14.24 0.60
C SER A 62 -9.58 -14.67 1.83
N LYS A 63 -9.85 -13.73 2.76
CA LYS A 63 -10.69 -13.96 3.94
C LYS A 63 -12.12 -14.44 3.64
N LYS A 64 -12.62 -14.20 2.43
CA LYS A 64 -13.93 -14.66 1.93
C LYS A 64 -13.85 -15.96 1.15
N GLY A 65 -12.65 -16.40 0.77
CA GLY A 65 -12.42 -17.65 0.06
C GLY A 65 -12.21 -18.82 1.02
N GLU A 66 -12.02 -20.00 0.44
CA GLU A 66 -11.73 -21.23 1.20
C GLU A 66 -10.29 -21.25 1.71
N HIS A 67 -9.37 -20.58 1.00
CA HIS A 67 -7.97 -20.50 1.38
C HIS A 67 -7.73 -19.37 2.40
N LYS A 68 -7.43 -19.76 3.64
CA LYS A 68 -7.03 -18.84 4.70
C LYS A 68 -5.51 -18.74 4.74
N ILE A 69 -5.00 -17.54 4.48
CA ILE A 69 -3.57 -17.24 4.59
C ILE A 69 -3.19 -17.25 6.09
N PRO A 70 -2.16 -18.01 6.51
CA PRO A 70 -1.64 -17.95 7.88
C PRO A 70 -1.28 -16.52 8.27
N ASP A 71 -1.55 -16.14 9.52
CA ASP A 71 -1.27 -14.80 10.08
C ASP A 71 -1.94 -13.62 9.34
N TYR A 72 -2.95 -13.90 8.52
CA TYR A 72 -3.75 -12.86 7.89
C TYR A 72 -4.51 -12.03 8.92
N PHE A 73 -4.44 -10.71 8.77
CA PHE A 73 -5.29 -9.75 9.47
C PHE A 73 -6.07 -8.90 8.47
N ASP A 74 -7.29 -8.49 8.83
CA ASP A 74 -8.07 -7.59 7.98
C ASP A 74 -7.52 -6.17 8.12
N PHE A 75 -7.23 -5.51 7.00
CA PHE A 75 -6.67 -4.16 6.98
C PHE A 75 -7.35 -3.26 5.95
N VAL A 76 -7.30 -1.94 6.15
CA VAL A 76 -7.68 -0.96 5.12
C VAL A 76 -6.44 -0.51 4.38
N PHE A 77 -6.53 -0.39 3.05
CA PHE A 77 -5.39 0.04 2.23
C PHE A 77 -4.84 1.40 2.69
N PRO A 78 -3.52 1.52 2.93
CA PRO A 78 -2.88 2.82 3.11
C PRO A 78 -2.92 3.63 1.81
N PRO A 79 -2.69 4.96 1.88
CA PRO A 79 -2.33 5.75 0.70
C PRO A 79 -1.20 5.08 -0.09
N LEU A 80 -1.28 5.18 -1.42
CA LEU A 80 -0.21 4.72 -2.30
C LEU A 80 1.07 5.53 -2.05
N GLU A 81 2.18 4.84 -1.84
CA GLU A 81 3.51 5.45 -1.73
C GLU A 81 4.17 5.50 -3.13
N GLY A 82 4.47 6.71 -3.60
CA GLY A 82 4.90 6.98 -4.97
C GLY A 82 6.41 6.89 -5.18
N LEU A 83 6.99 5.70 -5.01
CA LEU A 83 8.36 5.41 -5.42
C LEU A 83 8.33 4.77 -6.81
N TRP A 84 8.63 5.56 -7.85
CA TRP A 84 8.63 5.15 -9.26
C TRP A 84 9.87 5.65 -9.99
#